data_AF-A0A7V3ULR2-F1
#
_entry.id   AF-A0A7V3ULR2-F1
#
_cell.length_a   1.000
_cell.length_b   1.000
_cell.length_c   1.000
_cell.angle_alpha   90.00
_cell.angle_beta   90.00
_cell.angle_gamma   90.00
#
_symmetry.space_group_name_H-M   'P 1'
#
loop_
_entity.id
_entity.type
_entity.pdbx_description
1 polymer ?
#
loop_
_entity_poly.entity_id
_entity_poly.type
_entity_poly.pdbx_seq_one_letter_code
_entity_poly.pdbx_strand_id
1 'polypeptide(L)'
;MAEFPELLFSKAFKTVPGLDYNRTLEELLQRQEESGKKVLVYEVVLPVDKSWEYLRDKVYPSLARYLKDKSIDPETCEGVLISLFFKDSCYFIDGQQFMDIFCEMEGLNKAAFHFRILRWLSGESPA
;
A
#
# COMPACT_ATOMS: atom_id res chain seq x y z
N MET A 1 -0.13 19.08 11.90
CA MET A 1 0.49 17.97 11.17
C MET A 1 -0.55 16.88 11.15
N ALA A 2 -0.98 16.41 9.97
CA ALA A 2 -1.94 15.32 9.90
C ALA A 2 -1.33 14.07 10.56
N GLU A 3 -2.12 13.32 11.31
CA GLU A 3 -1.66 12.03 11.82
C GLU A 3 -1.48 11.06 10.64
N PHE A 4 -0.49 10.17 10.67
CA PHE A 4 -0.23 9.23 9.57
C PHE A 4 -1.47 8.43 9.09
N PRO A 5 -2.45 8.06 9.96
CA PRO A 5 -3.67 7.41 9.49
C PRO A 5 -4.54 8.35 8.65
N GLU A 6 -4.63 9.64 9.01
CA GLU A 6 -5.39 10.62 8.24
C GLU A 6 -4.82 10.78 6.83
N LEU A 7 -3.48 10.79 6.70
CA LEU A 7 -2.84 10.82 5.39
C LEU A 7 -3.17 9.56 4.57
N LEU A 8 -3.08 8.36 5.17
CA LEU A 8 -3.45 7.11 4.52
C LEU A 8 -4.91 7.13 4.02
N PHE A 9 -5.84 7.52 4.89
CA PHE A 9 -7.26 7.53 4.56
C PHE A 9 -7.60 8.59 3.52
N SER A 10 -6.89 9.72 3.50
CA SER A 10 -7.10 10.78 2.50
C SER A 10 -6.78 10.36 1.07
N LYS A 11 -5.91 9.34 0.89
CA LYS A 11 -5.52 8.80 -0.42
C LYS A 11 -6.40 7.62 -0.85
N ALA A 12 -7.32 7.18 0.00
CA ALA A 12 -8.26 6.12 -0.33
C ALA A 12 -9.28 6.62 -1.35
N PHE A 13 -9.38 5.94 -2.50
CA PHE A 13 -10.38 6.28 -3.52
C PHE A 13 -11.76 5.68 -3.20
N LYS A 14 -11.80 4.66 -2.34
CA LYS A 14 -13.04 4.05 -1.85
C LYS A 14 -12.85 3.57 -0.42
N THR A 15 -13.84 3.86 0.43
CA THR A 15 -13.90 3.36 1.81
C THR A 15 -15.21 2.60 1.99
N VAL A 16 -15.15 1.42 2.60
CA VAL A 16 -16.32 0.58 2.86
C VAL A 16 -16.26 -0.03 4.26
N PRO A 17 -17.40 -0.41 4.85
CA PRO A 17 -17.41 -1.30 6.01
C PRO A 17 -16.67 -2.60 5.71
N GLY A 18 -15.93 -3.14 6.67
CA GLY A 18 -15.18 -4.39 6.50
C GLY A 18 -16.05 -5.57 6.06
N LEU A 19 -17.33 -5.59 6.50
CA LEU A 19 -18.31 -6.61 6.09
C LEU A 19 -18.64 -6.58 4.59
N ASP A 20 -18.47 -5.43 3.93
CA ASP A 20 -18.73 -5.24 2.50
C ASP A 20 -17.47 -5.45 1.65
N TYR A 21 -16.33 -5.82 2.27
CA TYR A 21 -15.04 -5.96 1.60
C TYR A 21 -15.09 -6.89 0.39
N ASN A 22 -15.51 -8.14 0.59
CA ASN A 22 -15.47 -9.18 -0.45
C ASN A 22 -16.32 -8.79 -1.67
N ARG A 23 -17.54 -8.29 -1.43
CA ARG A 23 -18.43 -7.82 -2.50
C ARG A 23 -17.81 -6.66 -3.26
N THR A 24 -17.25 -5.68 -2.53
CA THR A 24 -16.62 -4.52 -3.14
C THR A 24 -15.38 -4.89 -3.94
N LEU A 25 -14.57 -5.82 -3.43
CA LEU A 25 -13.38 -6.31 -4.11
C LEU A 25 -13.75 -6.99 -5.42
N GLU A 26 -14.75 -7.87 -5.40
CA GLU A 26 -15.25 -8.57 -6.59
C GLU A 26 -15.71 -7.56 -7.67
N GLU A 27 -16.49 -6.56 -7.29
CA GLU A 27 -16.92 -5.48 -8.20
C GLU A 27 -15.74 -4.71 -8.80
N LEU A 28 -14.70 -4.44 -8.01
CA LEU A 28 -13.51 -3.72 -8.48
C LEU A 28 -12.68 -4.57 -9.44
N LEU A 29 -12.50 -5.85 -9.13
CA LEU A 29 -11.74 -6.78 -9.98
C LEU A 29 -12.47 -7.05 -11.29
N GLN A 30 -13.78 -7.23 -11.27
CA GLN A 30 -14.58 -7.43 -12.48
C GLN A 30 -14.45 -6.26 -13.46
N ARG A 31 -14.54 -5.02 -12.98
CA ARG A 31 -14.37 -3.81 -13.82
C ARG A 31 -12.98 -3.71 -14.45
N GLN A 32 -11.96 -4.17 -13.74
CA GLN A 32 -10.58 -4.15 -14.23
C GLN A 32 -10.33 -5.27 -15.24
N GLU A 33 -10.92 -6.44 -15.02
CA GLU A 33 -10.91 -7.55 -15.97
C GLU A 33 -11.62 -7.18 -17.28
N GLU A 34 -12.78 -6.52 -17.22
CA GLU A 34 -13.47 -5.96 -18.39
C GLU A 34 -12.61 -4.94 -19.16
N SER A 35 -11.72 -4.25 -18.45
CA SER A 35 -10.75 -3.31 -19.02
C SER A 35 -9.45 -3.99 -19.50
N GLY A 36 -9.35 -5.31 -19.39
CA GLY A 36 -8.16 -6.10 -19.74
C GLY A 36 -6.96 -5.90 -18.81
N LYS A 37 -7.16 -5.27 -17.64
CA LYS A 37 -6.11 -4.98 -16.66
C LYS A 37 -6.11 -6.03 -15.56
N LYS A 38 -4.99 -6.73 -15.40
CA LYS A 38 -4.79 -7.64 -14.26
C LYS A 38 -4.38 -6.82 -13.04
N VAL A 39 -5.20 -6.86 -12.00
CA VAL A 39 -4.92 -6.17 -10.73
C VAL A 39 -4.45 -7.16 -9.67
N LEU A 40 -3.37 -6.81 -8.98
CA LEU A 40 -2.88 -7.54 -7.81
C LEU A 40 -3.42 -6.89 -6.55
N VAL A 41 -4.01 -7.67 -5.65
CA VAL A 41 -4.52 -7.16 -4.38
C VAL A 41 -3.51 -7.45 -3.29
N TYR A 42 -3.22 -6.46 -2.44
CA TYR A 42 -2.39 -6.61 -1.25
C TYR A 42 -3.14 -6.12 -0.03
N GLU A 43 -3.39 -7.02 0.93
CA GLU A 43 -4.13 -6.73 2.15
C GLU A 43 -3.17 -6.28 3.26
N VAL A 44 -3.54 -5.19 3.93
CA VAL A 44 -2.77 -4.62 5.05
C VAL A 44 -3.71 -4.44 6.22
N VAL A 45 -3.40 -5.04 7.35
CA VAL A 45 -4.09 -4.76 8.62
C VAL A 45 -3.27 -3.73 9.39
N LEU A 46 -3.88 -2.58 9.68
CA LEU A 46 -3.31 -1.52 10.49
C LEU A 46 -3.89 -1.59 11.91
N PRO A 47 -3.11 -2.05 12.91
CA PRO A 47 -3.59 -2.09 14.28
C PRO A 47 -3.64 -0.67 14.87
N VAL A 48 -4.63 -0.43 15.75
CA VAL A 48 -4.90 0.91 16.32
C VAL A 48 -3.78 1.41 17.24
N ASP A 49 -3.01 0.50 17.82
CA ASP A 49 -1.90 0.78 18.73
C ASP A 49 -0.56 1.00 18.01
N LYS A 50 -0.52 0.85 16.68
CA LYS A 50 0.72 0.98 15.92
C LYS A 50 0.90 2.38 15.38
N SER A 51 2.15 2.82 15.41
CA SER A 51 2.60 4.08 14.85
C SER A 51 3.06 3.91 13.40
N TRP A 52 3.43 5.02 12.77
CA TRP A 52 3.99 5.06 11.42
C TRP A 52 5.18 4.11 11.22
N GLU A 53 6.03 3.95 12.24
CA GLU A 53 7.21 3.08 12.20
C GLU A 53 6.86 1.63 11.89
N TYR A 54 5.69 1.15 12.33
CA TYR A 54 5.22 -0.20 12.00
C TYR A 54 5.02 -0.36 10.48
N LEU A 55 4.35 0.60 9.84
CA LEU A 55 4.18 0.58 8.39
C LEU A 55 5.54 0.69 7.69
N ARG A 56 6.34 1.68 8.09
CA ARG A 56 7.65 1.99 7.52
C ARG A 56 8.61 0.81 7.55
N ASP A 57 8.66 0.08 8.67
CA ASP A 57 9.69 -0.93 8.91
C ASP A 57 9.20 -2.37 8.70
N LYS A 58 7.88 -2.59 8.61
CA LYS A 58 7.30 -3.93 8.38
C LYS A 58 6.51 -4.01 7.09
N VAL A 59 5.53 -3.13 6.88
CA VAL A 59 4.59 -3.26 5.77
C VAL A 59 5.24 -2.88 4.44
N TYR A 60 5.83 -1.70 4.32
CA TYR A 60 6.48 -1.27 3.07
C TYR A 60 7.62 -2.20 2.60
N PRO A 61 8.54 -2.66 3.48
CA PRO A 61 9.57 -3.62 3.08
C PRO A 61 8.98 -4.96 2.63
N SER A 62 7.91 -5.42 3.29
CA SER A 62 7.25 -6.69 2.92
C SER A 62 6.52 -6.57 1.60
N LEU A 63 5.83 -5.44 1.36
CA LEU A 63 5.20 -5.13 0.08
C LEU A 63 6.25 -5.09 -1.04
N ALA A 64 7.37 -4.39 -0.85
CA ALA A 64 8.40 -4.28 -1.89
C ALA A 64 8.96 -5.66 -2.31
N ARG A 65 9.20 -6.55 -1.35
CA ARG A 65 9.62 -7.94 -1.63
C ARG A 65 8.54 -8.73 -2.34
N TYR A 66 7.29 -8.62 -1.86
CA TYR A 66 6.16 -9.29 -2.49
C TYR A 66 5.98 -8.86 -3.96
N LEU A 67 6.07 -7.56 -4.25
CA LEU A 67 5.98 -7.05 -5.62
C LEU A 67 7.12 -7.58 -6.49
N LYS A 68 8.35 -7.60 -5.95
CA LYS A 68 9.51 -8.18 -6.62
C LYS A 68 9.28 -9.65 -6.99
N ASP A 69 8.73 -10.45 -6.08
CA ASP A 69 8.40 -11.86 -6.32
C ASP A 69 7.29 -12.04 -7.36
N LYS A 70 6.39 -11.06 -7.48
CA LYS A 70 5.35 -11.02 -8.51
C LYS A 70 5.82 -10.39 -9.83
N SER A 71 7.11 -10.06 -9.96
CA SER A 71 7.68 -9.36 -11.12
C SER A 71 7.00 -8.01 -11.42
N ILE A 72 6.51 -7.34 -10.38
CA ILE A 72 5.98 -5.97 -10.43
C ILE A 72 7.05 -5.03 -9.90
N ASP A 73 7.17 -3.85 -10.50
CA ASP A 73 8.10 -2.82 -10.04
C ASP A 73 7.65 -2.25 -8.67
N PRO A 74 8.45 -2.43 -7.59
CA PRO A 74 8.12 -1.91 -6.28
C PRO A 74 8.11 -0.38 -6.19
N GLU A 75 8.79 0.32 -7.10
CA GLU A 75 8.84 1.79 -7.08
C GLU A 75 7.55 2.42 -7.59
N THR A 76 6.96 1.83 -8.63
CA THR A 76 5.71 2.33 -9.23
C THR A 76 4.49 1.69 -8.59
N CYS A 77 4.60 0.43 -8.16
CA CYS A 77 3.49 -0.35 -7.61
C CYS A 77 2.26 -0.36 -8.56
N GLU A 78 2.52 -0.33 -9.87
CA GLU A 78 1.47 -0.23 -10.88
C GLU A 78 0.64 -1.51 -10.95
N GLY A 79 -0.68 -1.36 -11.10
CA GLY A 79 -1.61 -2.48 -11.16
C GLY A 79 -1.83 -3.17 -9.81
N VAL A 80 -1.46 -2.51 -8.70
CA VAL A 80 -1.64 -3.01 -7.34
C VAL A 80 -2.75 -2.24 -6.65
N LEU A 81 -3.64 -2.96 -5.98
CA LEU A 81 -4.69 -2.42 -5.12
C LEU A 81 -4.38 -2.76 -3.67
N ILE A 82 -4.20 -1.75 -2.83
CA ILE A 82 -4.00 -1.92 -1.39
C ILE A 82 -5.36 -1.93 -0.71
N SER A 83 -5.65 -3.00 0.02
CA SER A 83 -6.81 -3.11 0.90
C SER A 83 -6.35 -2.89 2.34
N LEU A 84 -6.46 -1.65 2.82
CA LEU A 84 -6.03 -1.26 4.16
C LEU A 84 -7.19 -1.40 5.15
N PHE A 85 -7.10 -2.35 6.06
CA PHE A 85 -8.06 -2.56 7.14
C PHE A 85 -7.67 -1.75 8.36
N PHE A 86 -8.57 -0.90 8.83
CA PHE A 86 -8.42 -0.17 10.07
C PHE A 86 -9.76 -0.14 10.82
N LYS A 87 -9.75 -0.70 12.03
CA LYS A 87 -10.95 -0.97 12.83
C LYS A 87 -11.98 -1.77 12.00
N ASP A 88 -13.16 -1.21 11.82
CA ASP A 88 -14.34 -1.77 11.17
C ASP A 88 -14.50 -1.34 9.70
N SER A 89 -13.49 -0.67 9.13
CA SER A 89 -13.48 -0.19 7.75
C SER A 89 -12.31 -0.72 6.91
N CYS A 90 -12.54 -0.84 5.61
CA CYS A 90 -11.52 -1.10 4.61
C CYS A 90 -11.37 0.12 3.69
N TYR A 91 -10.13 0.56 3.50
CA TYR A 91 -9.72 1.66 2.66
C TYR A 91 -8.98 1.11 1.44
N PHE A 92 -9.55 1.32 0.26
CA PHE A 92 -8.93 0.94 -1.00
C PHE A 92 -8.04 2.07 -1.50
N ILE A 93 -6.75 1.79 -1.62
CA ILE A 93 -5.72 2.75 -2.02
C ILE A 93 -5.00 2.18 -3.25
N ASP A 94 -4.76 3.03 -4.24
CA ASP A 94 -3.94 2.66 -5.39
C ASP A 94 -2.48 2.41 -4.95
N GLY A 95 -1.84 1.38 -5.50
CA GLY A 95 -0.48 1.00 -5.14
C GLY A 95 0.51 2.16 -5.23
N GLN A 96 0.42 2.98 -6.28
CA GLN A 96 1.30 4.13 -6.47
C GLN A 96 1.04 5.18 -5.38
N GLN A 97 -0.22 5.49 -5.10
CA GLN A 97 -0.59 6.42 -4.03
C GLN A 97 -0.07 5.95 -2.67
N PHE A 98 -0.07 4.64 -2.42
CA PHE A 98 0.46 4.07 -1.19
C PHE A 98 1.98 4.27 -1.07
N MET A 99 2.74 4.17 -2.16
CA MET A 99 4.17 4.47 -2.17
C MET A 99 4.45 5.98 -2.07
N ASP A 100 3.61 6.81 -2.67
CA ASP A 100 3.71 8.27 -2.56
C ASP A 100 3.56 8.74 -1.11
N ILE A 101 2.66 8.11 -0.33
CA ILE A 101 2.51 8.38 1.12
C ILE A 101 3.82 8.14 1.87
N PHE A 102 4.55 7.07 1.53
CA PHE A 102 5.85 6.81 2.15
C PHE A 102 6.84 7.93 1.84
N CYS A 103 6.90 8.37 0.59
CA CYS A 103 7.76 9.48 0.19
C CYS A 103 7.38 10.78 0.90
N GLU A 104 6.08 11.06 1.02
CA GLU A 104 5.55 12.25 1.70
C GLU A 104 5.90 12.24 3.21
N MET A 105 5.70 11.10 3.88
CA MET A 105 5.99 10.95 5.31
C MET A 105 7.49 11.02 5.63
N GLU A 106 8.34 10.45 4.78
CA GLU A 106 9.79 10.40 4.99
C GLU A 106 10.53 11.58 4.33
N GLY A 107 9.82 12.49 3.65
CA GLY A 107 10.40 13.63 2.95
C GLY A 107 11.35 13.24 1.81
N LEU A 108 11.09 12.11 1.14
CA LEU A 108 11.97 11.53 0.14
C LEU A 108 11.63 12.05 -1.26
N ASN A 109 12.69 12.34 -2.03
CA ASN A 109 12.57 12.47 -3.49
C ASN A 109 12.70 11.09 -4.17
N LYS A 110 12.44 11.04 -5.47
CA LYS A 110 12.48 9.78 -6.26
C LYS A 110 13.82 9.04 -6.14
N ALA A 111 14.94 9.76 -6.16
CA ALA A 111 16.26 9.13 -6.08
C ALA A 111 16.50 8.51 -4.69
N ALA A 112 16.14 9.20 -3.62
CA ALA A 112 16.25 8.68 -2.26
C ALA A 112 15.30 7.49 -2.02
N PHE A 113 14.11 7.54 -2.61
CA PHE A 113 13.15 6.45 -2.57
C PHE A 113 13.66 5.18 -3.29
N HIS A 114 14.27 5.34 -4.46
CA HIS A 114 14.93 4.23 -5.17
C HIS A 114 15.95 3.50 -4.29
N PHE A 115 16.86 4.24 -3.62
CA PHE A 115 17.83 3.63 -2.70
C PHE A 115 17.16 2.94 -1.50
N ARG A 116 16.04 3.50 -1.01
CA ARG A 116 15.27 2.87 0.07
C ARG A 116 14.68 1.53 -0.34
N ILE A 117 14.13 1.44 -1.56
CA ILE A 117 13.61 0.20 -2.13
C ILE A 117 14.73 -0.84 -2.29
N LEU A 118 15.87 -0.45 -2.88
CA LEU A 118 17.03 -1.35 -3.01
C LEU A 118 17.47 -1.94 -1.68
N ARG A 119 17.48 -1.13 -0.62
CA ARG A 119 17.83 -1.58 0.74
C ARG A 119 16.80 -2.57 1.32
N TRP A 120 15.51 -2.39 1.04
CA TRP A 120 14.50 -3.37 1.46
C TRP A 120 14.64 -4.71 0.74
N LEU A 121 15.04 -4.67 -0.53
CA LEU A 121 15.25 -5.84 -1.38
C LEU A 121 16.56 -6.57 -1.07
N SER A 122 17.59 -5.88 -0.60
CA SER A 122 18.86 -6.51 -0.18
C SER A 122 18.76 -7.30 1.12
N GLY A 123 17.65 -7.18 1.86
CA GLY A 123 17.44 -7.83 3.15
C GLY A 123 18.14 -7.14 4.33
N GLU A 124 18.77 -5.98 4.10
CA GLU A 124 19.33 -5.16 5.16
C GLU A 124 18.21 -4.52 5.98
N SER A 125 18.04 -4.96 7.23
CA SER A 125 17.12 -4.29 8.16
C SER A 125 17.61 -2.86 8.45
N PRO A 126 16.69 -1.90 8.68
CA PRO A 126 17.09 -0.60 9.20
C PRO A 126 17.87 -0.79 10.51
N ALA A 127 19.02 -0.15 10.60
CA ALA A 127 19.80 0.00 11.83
C ALA A 127 19.12 1.05 12.74
#